data_AF-A0A7J6T3F5-F1
#
_entry.id   AF-A0A7J6T3F5-F1
#
_cell.length_a   1.000
_cell.length_b   1.000
_cell.length_c   1.000
_cell.angle_alpha   90.00
_cell.angle_beta   90.00
_cell.angle_gamma   90.00
#
_symmetry.space_group_name_H-M   'P 1'
#
loop_
_entity.id
_entity.type
_entity.pdbx_description
1 polymer ?
#
loop_
_entity_poly.entity_id
_entity_poly.type
_entity_poly.pdbx_seq_one_letter_code
_entity_poly.pdbx_strand_id
1 'polypeptide(L)'
;MFHTAPAVTAAAAAPSPLLRLSVALLNHATTTTAAGVAGEALSEAAESLCRSTPEAEQRRRVTGEVVGIDNSLMPPVEQYMHKKRLMGAVRPLLEARLGGSLVTFGSCENGFWVNGSDIDACMVLKNARTKQICVSKLQAIKSALNRLTMAAPADTAKDVARVMLIRGARVPVAKVFDSDGKNVLDISINNTVAIENSQLVAVWTDLDHRVRTLGRVIKYWAKRRQINNRSQGTFSTYTLILQLVYLLQTRQNPILPLYKDMELFATAEDE
;
A
#
# COMPACT_ATOMS: atom_id res chain seq x y z
N MET A 1 42.05 12.88 -14.62
CA MET A 1 42.16 11.82 -13.60
C MET A 1 40.76 11.34 -13.28
N PHE A 2 40.55 10.04 -13.48
CA PHE A 2 39.26 9.37 -13.42
C PHE A 2 38.74 9.26 -11.99
N HIS A 3 37.47 9.58 -11.78
CA HIS A 3 36.68 9.04 -10.67
C HIS A 3 35.39 8.46 -11.24
N THR A 4 35.40 7.14 -11.35
CA THR A 4 34.31 6.27 -11.76
C THR A 4 33.32 6.13 -10.62
N ALA A 5 32.05 6.52 -10.82
CA ALA A 5 30.95 6.18 -9.94
C ALA A 5 30.48 4.74 -10.21
N PRO A 6 30.08 3.95 -9.19
CA PRO A 6 29.76 2.55 -9.39
C PRO A 6 28.39 2.36 -10.04
N ALA A 7 28.29 1.27 -10.80
CA ALA A 7 27.09 0.81 -11.48
C ALA A 7 26.04 0.32 -10.49
N VAL A 8 24.78 0.75 -10.66
CA VAL A 8 23.63 0.23 -9.92
C VAL A 8 23.17 -1.05 -10.60
N THR A 9 23.60 -2.20 -10.09
CA THR A 9 23.07 -3.52 -10.45
C THR A 9 21.80 -3.81 -9.66
N ALA A 10 20.73 -4.17 -10.37
CA ALA A 10 19.48 -4.62 -9.79
C ALA A 10 19.67 -5.99 -9.10
N ALA A 11 19.78 -5.99 -7.77
CA ALA A 11 19.74 -7.19 -6.96
C ALA A 11 18.29 -7.50 -6.56
N ALA A 12 17.84 -8.72 -6.84
CA ALA A 12 16.57 -9.25 -6.35
C ALA A 12 16.64 -9.40 -4.82
N ALA A 13 15.80 -8.66 -4.10
CA ALA A 13 15.78 -8.67 -2.64
C ALA A 13 15.16 -9.97 -2.10
N ALA A 14 15.96 -10.71 -1.34
CA ALA A 14 15.57 -11.86 -0.52
C ALA A 14 14.63 -11.44 0.63
N PRO A 15 13.83 -12.36 1.21
CA PRO A 15 12.89 -12.04 2.29
C PRO A 15 13.60 -11.52 3.56
N SER A 16 12.94 -10.57 4.24
CA SER A 16 13.54 -9.82 5.35
C SER A 16 13.84 -10.68 6.59
N PRO A 17 14.84 -10.30 7.41
CA PRO A 17 15.29 -11.06 8.60
C PRO A 17 14.25 -11.18 9.73
N LEU A 18 13.15 -10.43 9.67
CA LEU A 18 12.15 -10.36 10.74
C LEU A 18 11.23 -11.59 10.84
N LEU A 19 11.27 -12.50 9.86
CA LEU A 19 10.51 -13.76 9.87
C LEU A 19 11.10 -14.84 10.81
N ARG A 20 12.28 -14.63 11.40
CA ARG A 20 12.92 -15.63 12.29
C ARG A 20 12.61 -15.46 13.78
N LEU A 21 12.02 -14.35 14.21
CA LEU A 21 11.71 -14.12 15.63
C LEU A 21 10.41 -14.82 16.10
N SER A 22 9.54 -15.24 15.20
CA SER A 22 8.23 -15.82 15.53
C SER A 22 8.29 -17.26 16.04
N VAL A 23 9.41 -17.97 15.83
CA VAL A 23 9.54 -19.40 16.18
C VAL A 23 10.20 -19.61 17.55
N ALA A 24 11.01 -18.66 18.04
CA ALA A 24 11.75 -18.83 19.29
C ALA A 24 10.91 -18.62 20.56
N LEU A 25 9.83 -17.83 20.49
CA LEU A 25 8.99 -17.51 21.65
C LEU A 25 7.89 -18.56 21.95
N LEU A 26 7.66 -19.52 21.05
CA LEU A 26 6.63 -20.56 21.25
C LEU A 26 7.12 -21.83 21.96
N ASN A 27 8.43 -22.03 22.14
CA ASN A 27 9.00 -23.31 22.60
C ASN A 27 9.40 -23.35 24.10
N HIS A 28 9.00 -22.39 24.93
CA HIS A 28 9.39 -22.33 26.35
C HIS A 28 8.26 -22.50 27.37
N ALA A 29 7.08 -22.96 26.96
CA ALA A 29 5.94 -23.09 27.85
C ALA A 29 5.31 -24.50 27.82
N THR A 30 6.07 -25.57 28.04
CA THR A 30 5.48 -26.90 28.32
C THR A 30 6.41 -27.79 29.15
N THR A 31 6.28 -27.79 30.48
CA THR A 31 6.46 -29.02 31.30
C THR A 31 5.84 -28.86 32.69
N THR A 32 4.88 -29.72 33.05
CA THR A 32 4.83 -30.56 34.28
C THR A 32 3.38 -30.85 34.70
N THR A 33 3.10 -32.15 34.85
CA THR A 33 1.83 -32.81 35.15
C THR A 33 1.65 -33.12 36.64
N ALA A 34 0.42 -33.05 37.16
CA ALA A 34 -0.06 -33.89 38.28
C ALA A 34 -1.59 -34.02 38.20
N ALA A 35 -2.09 -35.25 38.05
CA ALA A 35 -3.49 -35.62 37.83
C ALA A 35 -4.10 -36.29 39.07
N GLY A 36 -5.39 -36.09 39.34
CA GLY A 36 -6.14 -36.92 40.30
C GLY A 36 -7.43 -36.31 40.84
N VAL A 37 -7.41 -35.04 41.26
CA VAL A 37 -8.60 -34.30 41.76
C VAL A 37 -9.10 -33.27 40.74
N ALA A 38 -8.36 -33.14 39.63
CA ALA A 38 -8.60 -32.14 38.61
C ALA A 38 -9.78 -32.46 37.69
N GLY A 39 -10.35 -33.67 37.68
CA GLY A 39 -11.34 -34.08 36.66
C GLY A 39 -12.64 -33.27 36.67
N GLU A 40 -13.25 -33.07 37.84
CA GLU A 40 -14.50 -32.31 37.98
C GLU A 40 -14.25 -30.79 37.95
N ALA A 41 -13.15 -30.32 38.57
CA ALA A 41 -12.75 -28.92 38.51
C ALA A 41 -12.29 -28.49 37.10
N LEU A 42 -11.68 -29.40 36.31
CA LEU A 42 -11.36 -29.19 34.90
C LEU A 42 -12.62 -29.27 34.03
N SER A 43 -13.63 -30.04 34.41
CA SER A 43 -14.92 -30.09 33.72
C SER A 43 -15.70 -28.78 33.92
N GLU A 44 -15.81 -28.29 35.16
CA GLU A 44 -16.42 -26.98 35.45
C GLU A 44 -15.58 -25.82 34.94
N ALA A 45 -14.23 -25.89 35.01
CA ALA A 45 -13.36 -24.89 34.41
C ALA A 45 -13.40 -24.94 32.88
N ALA A 46 -13.57 -26.11 32.26
CA ALA A 46 -13.77 -26.25 30.82
C ALA A 46 -15.15 -25.73 30.39
N GLU A 47 -16.21 -26.00 31.14
CA GLU A 47 -17.55 -25.44 30.89
C GLU A 47 -17.61 -23.93 31.13
N SER A 48 -16.87 -23.42 32.11
CA SER A 48 -16.67 -21.99 32.39
C SER A 48 -15.81 -21.32 31.31
N LEU A 49 -14.78 -22.00 30.79
CA LEU A 49 -14.02 -21.58 29.60
C LEU A 49 -14.89 -21.61 28.33
N CYS A 50 -15.87 -22.51 28.25
CA CYS A 50 -16.74 -22.68 27.08
C CYS A 50 -17.88 -21.65 27.03
N ARG A 51 -18.29 -21.07 28.16
CA ARG A 51 -19.27 -19.97 28.17
C ARG A 51 -18.59 -18.67 27.82
N SER A 52 -18.62 -18.32 26.53
CA SER A 52 -18.20 -16.99 26.12
C SER A 52 -19.07 -15.93 26.75
N THR A 53 -18.43 -14.95 27.38
CA THR A 53 -19.13 -13.74 27.83
C THR A 53 -19.78 -13.04 26.64
N PRO A 54 -20.89 -12.31 26.84
CA PRO A 54 -21.51 -11.51 25.79
C PRO A 54 -20.52 -10.57 25.09
N GLU A 55 -19.56 -10.02 25.83
CA GLU A 55 -18.49 -9.20 25.26
C GLU A 55 -17.54 -10.00 24.36
N ALA A 56 -17.15 -11.21 24.75
CA ALA A 56 -16.29 -12.06 23.93
C ALA A 56 -17.00 -12.49 22.64
N GLU A 57 -18.30 -12.78 22.72
CA GLU A 57 -19.11 -13.09 21.54
C GLU A 57 -19.24 -11.88 20.60
N GLN A 58 -19.52 -10.69 21.16
CA GLN A 58 -19.57 -9.45 20.38
C GLN A 58 -18.22 -9.17 19.70
N ARG A 59 -17.09 -9.33 20.40
CA ARG A 59 -15.76 -9.16 19.82
C ARG A 59 -15.51 -10.12 18.66
N ARG A 60 -15.88 -11.40 18.82
CA ARG A 60 -15.74 -12.40 17.75
C ARG A 60 -16.61 -12.06 16.55
N ARG A 61 -17.85 -11.64 16.78
CA ARG A 61 -18.76 -11.20 15.72
C ARG A 61 -18.18 -10.01 14.94
N VAL A 62 -17.79 -8.94 15.63
CA VAL A 62 -17.20 -7.76 14.97
C VAL A 62 -15.92 -8.11 14.22
N THR A 63 -15.09 -8.98 14.78
CA THR A 63 -13.88 -9.46 14.10
C THR A 63 -14.23 -10.19 12.80
N GLY A 64 -15.22 -11.10 12.85
CA GLY A 64 -15.69 -11.81 11.67
C GLY A 64 -16.27 -10.88 10.60
N GLU A 65 -17.05 -9.87 10.99
CA GLU A 65 -17.59 -8.85 10.09
C GLU A 65 -16.48 -8.02 9.42
N VAL A 66 -15.50 -7.56 10.19
CA VAL A 66 -14.34 -6.79 9.68
C VAL A 66 -13.53 -7.61 8.69
N VAL A 67 -13.22 -8.87 9.01
CA VAL A 67 -12.48 -9.77 8.11
C VAL A 67 -13.30 -10.10 6.86
N GLY A 68 -14.62 -10.31 7.02
CA GLY A 68 -15.53 -10.55 5.89
C GLY A 68 -15.55 -9.37 4.92
N ILE A 69 -15.64 -8.14 5.42
CA ILE A 69 -15.55 -6.93 4.60
C ILE A 69 -14.17 -6.88 3.91
N ASP A 70 -13.08 -7.06 4.66
CA ASP A 70 -11.73 -7.00 4.11
C ASP A 70 -11.51 -7.98 2.94
N ASN A 71 -11.96 -9.23 3.09
CA ASN A 71 -11.89 -10.25 2.06
C ASN A 71 -12.67 -9.85 0.80
N SER A 72 -13.85 -9.23 0.96
CA SER A 72 -14.66 -8.76 -0.18
C SER A 72 -14.02 -7.58 -0.95
N LEU A 73 -13.06 -6.88 -0.33
CA LEU A 73 -12.38 -5.74 -0.93
C LEU A 73 -11.12 -6.12 -1.70
N MET A 74 -10.64 -7.36 -1.56
CA MET A 74 -9.39 -7.80 -2.17
C MET A 74 -9.40 -7.60 -3.70
N PRO A 75 -8.33 -7.08 -4.30
CA PRO A 75 -8.25 -6.97 -5.75
C PRO A 75 -8.34 -8.35 -6.41
N PRO A 76 -9.15 -8.51 -7.46
CA PRO A 76 -9.16 -9.76 -8.23
C PRO A 76 -7.84 -9.95 -8.98
N VAL A 77 -7.52 -11.19 -9.34
CA VAL A 77 -6.30 -11.55 -10.10
C VAL A 77 -6.19 -10.72 -11.38
N GLU A 78 -7.31 -10.48 -12.06
CA GLU A 78 -7.40 -9.67 -13.27
C GLU A 78 -6.87 -8.24 -13.05
N GLN A 79 -7.10 -7.64 -11.89
CA GLN A 79 -6.59 -6.30 -11.58
C GLN A 79 -5.06 -6.30 -11.48
N TYR A 80 -4.47 -7.35 -10.89
CA TYR A 80 -3.00 -7.51 -10.86
C TYR A 80 -2.42 -7.72 -12.27
N MET A 81 -3.08 -8.53 -13.10
CA MET A 81 -2.67 -8.76 -14.49
C MET A 81 -2.76 -7.48 -15.32
N HIS A 82 -3.83 -6.69 -15.13
CA HIS A 82 -3.97 -5.37 -15.74
C HIS A 82 -2.85 -4.42 -15.31
N LYS A 83 -2.53 -4.31 -14.01
CA LYS A 83 -1.37 -3.51 -13.53
C LYS A 83 -0.08 -3.95 -14.21
N LYS A 84 0.20 -5.25 -14.27
CA LYS A 84 1.42 -5.78 -14.89
C LYS A 84 1.51 -5.42 -16.38
N ARG A 85 0.43 -5.60 -17.12
CA ARG A 85 0.35 -5.29 -18.55
C ARG A 85 0.47 -3.80 -18.83
N LEU A 86 -0.33 -2.97 -18.15
CA LEU A 86 -0.30 -1.52 -18.30
C LEU A 86 1.08 -0.94 -17.97
N MET A 87 1.66 -1.31 -16.82
CA MET A 87 2.99 -0.82 -16.44
C MET A 87 4.09 -1.37 -17.34
N GLY A 88 3.94 -2.60 -17.86
CA GLY A 88 4.86 -3.20 -18.84
C GLY A 88 4.91 -2.43 -20.16
N ALA A 89 3.81 -1.81 -20.58
CA ALA A 89 3.76 -0.97 -21.78
C ALA A 89 4.18 0.49 -21.50
N VAL A 90 3.70 1.08 -20.40
CA VAL A 90 3.89 2.50 -20.09
C VAL A 90 5.29 2.80 -19.59
N ARG A 91 5.86 1.98 -18.70
CA ARG A 91 7.18 2.23 -18.10
C ARG A 91 8.29 2.38 -19.14
N PRO A 92 8.57 1.39 -20.02
CA PRO A 92 9.68 1.50 -20.96
C PRO A 92 9.51 2.69 -21.92
N LEU A 93 8.28 2.95 -22.36
CA LEU A 93 7.96 4.08 -23.23
C LEU A 93 8.32 5.43 -22.59
N LEU A 94 7.88 5.65 -21.34
CA LEU A 94 8.08 6.94 -20.68
C LEU A 94 9.53 7.12 -20.25
N GLU A 95 10.19 6.06 -19.76
CA GLU A 95 11.60 6.09 -19.38
C GLU A 95 12.50 6.42 -20.58
N ALA A 96 12.27 5.76 -21.73
CA ALA A 96 12.98 6.06 -22.97
C ALA A 96 12.72 7.50 -23.46
N ARG A 97 11.49 8.01 -23.31
CA ARG A 97 11.12 9.33 -23.83
C ARG A 97 11.65 10.50 -23.02
N LEU A 98 11.74 10.34 -21.70
CA LEU A 98 11.94 11.46 -20.77
C LEU A 98 13.27 11.42 -20.02
N GLY A 99 13.95 10.26 -19.95
CA GLY A 99 15.19 10.08 -19.20
C GLY A 99 14.95 10.17 -17.69
N GLY A 100 14.63 9.04 -17.07
CA GLY A 100 14.33 8.91 -15.64
C GLY A 100 13.71 7.56 -15.32
N SER A 101 13.05 7.46 -14.16
CA SER A 101 12.44 6.21 -13.69
C SER A 101 10.97 6.40 -13.34
N LEU A 102 10.12 5.50 -13.82
CA LEU A 102 8.69 5.49 -13.50
C LEU A 102 8.42 4.51 -12.36
N VAL A 103 8.24 5.06 -11.17
CA VAL A 103 8.09 4.31 -9.91
C VAL A 103 6.62 4.30 -9.50
N THR A 104 6.05 3.11 -9.26
CA THR A 104 4.71 2.99 -8.69
C THR A 104 4.75 3.29 -7.19
N PHE A 105 3.66 3.83 -6.67
CA PHE A 105 3.50 4.10 -5.24
C PHE A 105 2.02 3.92 -4.85
N GLY A 106 1.68 4.38 -3.65
CA GLY A 106 0.32 4.48 -3.18
C GLY A 106 -0.27 3.10 -2.88
N SER A 107 -1.58 2.99 -3.09
CA SER A 107 -2.32 1.82 -2.60
C SER A 107 -1.84 0.49 -3.19
N CYS A 108 -1.35 0.51 -4.44
CA CYS A 108 -0.84 -0.66 -5.13
C CYS A 108 0.53 -1.16 -4.66
N GLU A 109 1.20 -0.43 -3.77
CA GLU A 109 2.51 -0.76 -3.20
C GLU A 109 2.51 -0.86 -1.67
N ASN A 110 1.44 -0.41 -0.98
CA ASN A 110 1.44 -0.25 0.49
C ASN A 110 0.40 -1.11 1.23
N GLY A 111 -0.13 -2.15 0.59
CA GLY A 111 -1.09 -3.08 1.20
C GLY A 111 -2.56 -2.64 1.21
N PHE A 112 -2.87 -1.39 0.81
CA PHE A 112 -4.23 -0.84 0.80
C PHE A 112 -4.91 -0.84 -0.58
N TRP A 113 -4.38 -1.60 -1.54
CA TRP A 113 -5.01 -1.78 -2.84
C TRP A 113 -6.26 -2.63 -2.68
N VAL A 114 -7.38 -2.10 -3.17
CA VAL A 114 -8.68 -2.78 -3.17
C VAL A 114 -9.25 -2.83 -4.58
N ASN A 115 -10.25 -3.68 -4.80
CA ASN A 115 -10.93 -3.77 -6.08
C ASN A 115 -11.40 -2.39 -6.58
N GLY A 116 -11.06 -2.07 -7.83
CA GLY A 116 -11.40 -0.81 -8.48
C GLY A 116 -10.50 0.37 -8.11
N SER A 117 -9.43 0.16 -7.34
CA SER A 117 -8.40 1.19 -7.13
C SER A 117 -7.61 1.44 -8.42
N ASP A 118 -7.19 2.68 -8.63
CA ASP A 118 -6.23 3.06 -9.66
C ASP A 118 -4.80 2.69 -9.25
N ILE A 119 -3.87 2.89 -10.18
CA ILE A 119 -2.43 2.78 -9.98
C ILE A 119 -1.88 4.20 -9.85
N ASP A 120 -1.07 4.45 -8.82
CA ASP A 120 -0.35 5.70 -8.68
C ASP A 120 1.10 5.49 -9.14
N ALA A 121 1.60 6.39 -9.99
CA ALA A 121 2.99 6.39 -10.45
C ALA A 121 3.62 7.77 -10.43
N CYS A 122 4.92 7.81 -10.22
CA CYS A 122 5.73 9.01 -10.17
C CYS A 122 6.88 8.85 -11.16
N MET A 123 6.98 9.80 -12.09
CA MET A 123 8.10 9.92 -12.99
C MET A 123 9.19 10.75 -12.31
N VAL A 124 10.28 10.08 -11.92
CA VAL A 124 11.42 10.69 -11.23
C VAL A 124 12.44 11.17 -12.25
N LEU A 125 12.70 12.48 -12.27
CA LEU A 125 13.52 13.19 -13.25
C LEU A 125 14.50 14.13 -12.54
N LYS A 126 15.79 14.07 -12.90
CA LYS A 126 16.85 14.93 -12.29
C LYS A 126 16.59 16.43 -12.50
N ASN A 127 16.00 16.81 -13.64
CA ASN A 127 15.91 18.20 -14.10
C ASN A 127 14.48 18.76 -14.15
N ALA A 128 13.58 18.33 -13.25
CA ALA A 128 12.21 18.85 -13.16
C ALA A 128 11.91 19.44 -11.78
N ARG A 129 12.34 20.69 -11.55
CA ARG A 129 12.27 21.36 -10.24
C ARG A 129 11.13 22.35 -10.09
N THR A 130 10.55 22.85 -11.19
CA THR A 130 9.48 23.84 -11.16
C THR A 130 8.16 23.24 -11.62
N LYS A 131 7.04 23.77 -11.11
CA LYS A 131 5.70 23.35 -11.52
C LYS A 131 5.51 23.44 -13.04
N GLN A 132 6.05 24.47 -13.68
CA GLN A 132 5.97 24.66 -15.13
C GLN A 132 6.71 23.56 -15.91
N ILE A 133 7.90 23.17 -15.44
CA ILE A 133 8.63 22.05 -16.02
C ILE A 133 7.84 20.75 -15.83
N CYS A 134 7.30 20.50 -14.63
CA CYS A 134 6.47 19.33 -14.38
C CYS A 134 5.27 19.26 -15.33
N VAL A 135 4.53 20.35 -15.52
CA VAL A 135 3.40 20.40 -16.47
C VAL A 135 3.86 20.14 -17.91
N SER A 136 5.01 20.67 -18.31
CA SER A 136 5.58 20.42 -19.64
C SER A 136 5.97 18.95 -19.84
N LYS A 137 6.51 18.30 -18.80
CA LYS A 137 6.79 16.85 -18.80
C LYS A 137 5.51 16.01 -18.85
N LEU A 138 4.46 16.41 -18.14
CA LEU A 138 3.14 15.77 -18.24
C LEU A 138 2.51 15.90 -19.63
N GLN A 139 2.72 17.03 -20.33
CA GLN A 139 2.31 17.16 -21.74
C GLN A 139 3.08 16.19 -22.64
N ALA A 140 4.38 16.03 -22.43
CA ALA A 140 5.17 15.03 -23.16
C ALA A 140 4.71 13.59 -22.88
N ILE A 141 4.33 13.27 -21.63
CA ILE A 141 3.71 11.99 -21.25
C ILE A 141 2.40 11.79 -22.02
N LYS A 142 1.49 12.77 -22.01
CA LYS A 142 0.24 12.71 -22.76
C LYS A 142 0.48 12.42 -24.25
N SER A 143 1.41 13.13 -24.87
CA SER A 143 1.74 12.91 -26.29
C SER A 143 2.34 11.53 -26.56
N ALA A 144 3.14 10.99 -25.64
CA ALA A 144 3.71 9.64 -25.77
C ALA A 144 2.63 8.56 -25.64
N LEU A 145 1.76 8.67 -24.63
CA LEU A 145 0.67 7.72 -24.39
C LEU A 145 -0.37 7.73 -25.52
N ASN A 146 -0.71 8.90 -26.08
CA ASN A 146 -1.61 8.96 -27.24
C ASN A 146 -1.03 8.23 -28.47
N ARG A 147 0.30 8.24 -28.66
CA ARG A 147 0.93 7.47 -29.74
C ARG A 147 0.90 5.97 -29.46
N LEU A 148 1.02 5.57 -28.20
CA LEU A 148 0.89 4.16 -27.79
C LEU A 148 -0.48 3.64 -28.19
N THR A 149 -1.57 4.38 -27.93
CA THR A 149 -2.93 3.98 -28.32
C THR A 149 -3.08 3.71 -29.82
N MET A 150 -2.34 4.43 -30.68
CA MET A 150 -2.42 4.26 -32.14
C MET A 150 -1.56 3.12 -32.69
N ALA A 151 -0.49 2.73 -31.98
CA ALA A 151 0.50 1.77 -32.45
C ALA A 151 0.49 0.43 -31.70
N ALA A 152 -0.19 0.35 -30.56
CA ALA A 152 -0.14 -0.82 -29.69
C ALA A 152 -1.18 -1.89 -30.09
N PRO A 153 -0.97 -3.16 -29.66
CA PRO A 153 -1.97 -4.21 -29.75
C PRO A 153 -3.30 -3.78 -29.11
N ALA A 154 -4.41 -4.34 -29.61
CA ALA A 154 -5.77 -3.97 -29.21
C ALA A 154 -5.96 -3.92 -27.67
N ASP A 155 -5.33 -4.83 -26.93
CA ASP A 155 -5.46 -4.88 -25.48
C ASP A 155 -4.80 -3.69 -24.77
N THR A 156 -3.63 -3.23 -25.22
CA THR A 156 -2.98 -2.03 -24.67
C THR A 156 -3.73 -0.76 -25.07
N ALA A 157 -4.31 -0.73 -26.28
CA ALA A 157 -5.15 0.38 -26.72
C ALA A 157 -6.44 0.50 -25.87
N LYS A 158 -6.98 -0.63 -25.36
CA LYS A 158 -8.09 -0.62 -24.39
C LYS A 158 -7.70 -0.01 -23.04
N ASP A 159 -6.49 -0.28 -22.55
CA ASP A 159 -6.04 0.23 -21.25
C ASP A 159 -5.71 1.73 -21.24
N VAL A 160 -5.34 2.29 -22.40
CA VAL A 160 -4.90 3.68 -22.54
C VAL A 160 -5.73 4.35 -23.64
N ALA A 161 -6.98 4.66 -23.33
CA ALA A 161 -7.90 5.29 -24.29
C ALA A 161 -7.83 6.83 -24.24
N ARG A 162 -7.66 7.41 -23.04
CA ARG A 162 -7.66 8.87 -22.86
C ARG A 162 -6.72 9.32 -21.76
N VAL A 163 -5.98 10.41 -22.02
CA VAL A 163 -5.11 11.06 -21.02
C VAL A 163 -5.54 12.49 -20.74
N MET A 164 -5.84 12.79 -19.48
CA MET A 164 -6.27 14.10 -18.99
C MET A 164 -5.23 14.70 -18.05
N LEU A 165 -4.92 15.98 -18.21
CA LEU A 165 -3.95 16.68 -17.36
C LEU A 165 -4.68 17.54 -16.32
N ILE A 166 -4.43 17.28 -15.04
CA ILE A 166 -4.87 18.12 -13.93
C ILE A 166 -3.72 19.06 -13.56
N ARG A 167 -3.76 20.29 -14.07
CA ARG A 167 -2.66 21.27 -13.95
C ARG A 167 -2.79 22.20 -12.73
N GLY A 168 -4.03 22.47 -12.30
CA GLY A 168 -4.33 23.44 -11.25
C GLY A 168 -3.98 22.99 -9.84
N ALA A 169 -3.87 21.68 -9.60
CA ALA A 169 -3.57 21.12 -8.28
C ALA A 169 -2.17 21.50 -7.78
N ARG A 170 -1.96 21.34 -6.47
CA ARG A 170 -0.64 21.49 -5.82
C ARG A 170 0.40 20.59 -6.47
N VAL A 171 0.04 19.33 -6.72
CA VAL A 171 0.82 18.37 -7.50
C VAL A 171 0.07 18.12 -8.81
N PRO A 172 0.56 18.62 -9.95
CA PRO A 172 -0.02 18.32 -11.24
C PRO A 172 0.08 16.82 -11.56
N VAL A 173 -0.96 16.26 -12.17
CA VAL A 173 -1.03 14.83 -12.53
C VAL A 173 -1.58 14.62 -13.94
N ALA A 174 -1.12 13.57 -14.60
CA ALA A 174 -1.74 13.00 -15.79
C ALA A 174 -2.58 11.80 -15.39
N LYS A 175 -3.90 11.89 -15.56
CA LYS A 175 -4.85 10.79 -15.34
C LYS A 175 -5.06 10.04 -16.64
N VAL A 176 -4.87 8.72 -16.60
CA VAL A 176 -5.04 7.81 -17.73
C VAL A 176 -6.32 7.01 -17.53
N PHE A 177 -7.15 7.00 -18.56
CA PHE A 177 -8.42 6.31 -18.58
C PHE A 177 -8.42 5.20 -19.62
N ASP A 178 -9.03 4.07 -19.26
CA ASP A 178 -9.30 2.96 -20.17
C ASP A 178 -10.49 3.27 -21.11
N SER A 179 -10.80 2.33 -21.99
CA SER A 179 -11.91 2.43 -22.96
C SER A 179 -13.28 2.57 -22.31
N ASP A 180 -13.43 2.08 -21.07
CA ASP A 180 -14.67 2.18 -20.30
C ASP A 180 -14.78 3.52 -19.54
N GLY A 181 -13.76 4.38 -19.66
CA GLY A 181 -13.71 5.68 -19.02
C GLY A 181 -13.34 5.64 -17.54
N LYS A 182 -12.84 4.51 -17.03
CA LYS A 182 -12.36 4.37 -15.66
C LYS A 182 -10.93 4.89 -15.54
N ASN A 183 -10.62 5.61 -14.45
CA ASN A 183 -9.26 6.03 -14.16
C ASN A 183 -8.44 4.80 -13.76
N VAL A 184 -7.39 4.48 -14.51
CA VAL A 184 -6.55 3.31 -14.28
C VAL A 184 -5.15 3.65 -13.79
N LEU A 185 -4.64 4.84 -14.13
CA LEU A 185 -3.29 5.25 -13.77
C LEU A 185 -3.18 6.78 -13.60
N ASP A 186 -2.69 7.22 -12.44
CA ASP A 186 -2.32 8.60 -12.15
C ASP A 186 -0.80 8.74 -12.21
N ILE A 187 -0.28 9.64 -13.06
CA ILE A 187 1.15 9.90 -13.21
C ILE A 187 1.49 11.31 -12.73
N SER A 188 2.33 11.41 -11.70
CA SER A 188 2.91 12.66 -11.20
C SER A 188 4.38 12.80 -11.62
N ILE A 189 4.95 14.01 -11.49
CA ILE A 189 6.39 14.25 -11.72
C ILE A 189 7.03 14.60 -10.39
N ASN A 190 8.11 13.91 -10.02
CA ASN A 190 8.93 14.19 -8.83
C ASN A 190 8.15 14.33 -7.51
N ASN A 191 7.04 13.60 -7.36
CA ASN A 191 6.35 13.46 -6.09
C ASN A 191 7.04 12.40 -5.22
N THR A 192 8.32 12.61 -4.89
CA THR A 192 9.15 11.64 -4.16
C THR A 192 8.63 11.40 -2.74
N VAL A 193 8.08 12.43 -2.11
CA VAL A 193 7.42 12.33 -0.80
C VAL A 193 6.30 11.30 -0.80
N ALA A 194 5.54 11.15 -1.91
CA ALA A 194 4.50 10.15 -1.98
C ALA A 194 5.05 8.72 -2.14
N ILE A 195 6.23 8.56 -2.74
CA ILE A 195 6.95 7.27 -2.78
C ILE A 195 7.39 6.89 -1.37
N GLU A 196 8.08 7.80 -0.68
CA GLU A 196 8.58 7.59 0.71
C GLU A 196 7.42 7.28 1.67
N ASN A 197 6.34 8.07 1.63
CA ASN A 197 5.16 7.80 2.45
C ASN A 197 4.53 6.43 2.15
N SER A 198 4.57 5.98 0.89
CA SER A 198 4.02 4.67 0.53
C SER A 198 4.89 3.53 1.07
N GLN A 199 6.21 3.70 1.06
CA GLN A 199 7.16 2.76 1.66
C GLN A 199 6.97 2.67 3.17
N LEU A 200 6.89 3.82 3.86
CA LEU A 200 6.62 3.85 5.30
C LEU A 200 5.32 3.14 5.65
N VAL A 201 4.27 3.36 4.86
CA VAL A 201 2.99 2.68 5.05
C VAL A 201 3.11 1.17 4.81
N ALA A 202 3.87 0.75 3.80
CA ALA A 202 4.14 -0.66 3.55
C ALA A 202 4.80 -1.33 4.76
N VAL A 203 5.81 -0.68 5.36
CA VAL A 203 6.47 -1.15 6.59
C VAL A 203 5.45 -1.40 7.70
N TRP A 204 4.54 -0.47 7.98
CA TRP A 204 3.50 -0.70 8.99
C TRP A 204 2.59 -1.88 8.65
N THR A 205 2.23 -2.06 7.37
CA THR A 205 1.38 -3.20 6.98
C THR A 205 2.09 -4.54 7.04
N ASP A 206 3.42 -4.55 7.00
CA ASP A 206 4.23 -5.76 7.10
C ASP A 206 4.59 -6.11 8.55
N LEU A 207 4.65 -5.12 9.44
CA LEU A 207 4.83 -5.33 10.89
C LEU A 207 3.63 -6.04 11.53
N ASP A 208 2.39 -5.70 11.14
CA ASP A 208 1.20 -6.36 11.68
C ASP A 208 0.04 -6.39 10.68
N HIS A 209 -0.48 -7.60 10.41
CA HIS A 209 -1.57 -7.84 9.46
C HIS A 209 -2.85 -7.04 9.76
N ARG A 210 -3.12 -6.71 11.04
CA ARG A 210 -4.31 -5.95 11.46
C ARG A 210 -4.31 -4.54 10.89
N VAL A 211 -3.14 -3.96 10.65
CA VAL A 211 -3.00 -2.64 10.01
C VAL A 211 -3.64 -2.66 8.63
N ARG A 212 -3.33 -3.70 7.85
CA ARG A 212 -3.83 -3.87 6.49
C ARG A 212 -5.35 -4.06 6.47
N THR A 213 -5.85 -4.98 7.28
CA THR A 213 -7.29 -5.28 7.38
C THR A 213 -8.08 -4.08 7.87
N LEU A 214 -7.69 -3.45 8.97
CA LEU A 214 -8.38 -2.27 9.50
C LEU A 214 -8.31 -1.09 8.53
N GLY A 215 -7.15 -0.83 7.92
CA GLY A 215 -7.01 0.31 7.02
C GLY A 215 -7.80 0.16 5.72
N ARG A 216 -7.95 -1.06 5.17
CA ARG A 216 -8.83 -1.30 4.01
C ARG A 216 -10.30 -1.10 4.38
N VAL A 217 -10.74 -1.60 5.54
CA VAL A 217 -12.11 -1.40 6.03
C VAL A 217 -12.41 0.07 6.29
N ILE A 218 -11.49 0.81 6.93
CA ILE A 218 -11.62 2.26 7.15
C ILE A 218 -11.66 3.01 5.82
N LYS A 219 -10.78 2.68 4.87
CA LYS A 219 -10.78 3.27 3.52
C LYS A 219 -12.11 3.04 2.81
N TYR A 220 -12.65 1.82 2.88
CA TYR A 220 -13.95 1.48 2.29
C TYR A 220 -15.08 2.26 2.95
N TRP A 221 -15.16 2.25 4.28
CA TRP A 221 -16.14 3.01 5.04
C TRP A 221 -16.10 4.50 4.69
N ALA A 222 -14.91 5.10 4.69
CA ALA A 222 -14.74 6.52 4.38
C ALA A 222 -15.13 6.87 2.94
N LYS A 223 -14.83 5.99 1.97
CA LYS A 223 -15.29 6.13 0.58
C LYS A 223 -16.81 6.08 0.48
N ARG A 224 -17.47 5.14 1.16
CA ARG A 224 -18.94 5.03 1.20
C ARG A 224 -19.60 6.24 1.84
N ARG A 225 -18.92 6.89 2.77
CA ARG A 225 -19.35 8.13 3.44
C ARG A 225 -18.93 9.40 2.69
N GLN A 226 -18.17 9.31 1.60
CA GLN A 226 -17.65 10.45 0.83
C GLN A 226 -16.78 11.42 1.66
N ILE A 227 -16.01 10.89 2.62
CA ILE A 227 -15.14 11.68 3.52
C ILE A 227 -13.64 11.45 3.30
N ASN A 228 -13.26 10.84 2.18
CA ASN A 228 -11.86 10.54 1.83
C ASN A 228 -11.41 11.18 0.49
N ASN A 229 -11.95 12.35 0.16
CA ASN A 229 -11.61 13.10 -1.05
C ASN A 229 -11.02 14.47 -0.73
N ARG A 230 -9.69 14.56 -0.75
CA ARG A 230 -8.95 15.79 -0.43
C ARG A 230 -9.28 16.96 -1.37
N SER A 231 -9.58 16.70 -2.65
CA SER A 231 -9.91 17.78 -3.58
C SER A 231 -11.27 18.42 -3.29
N GLN A 232 -12.11 17.75 -2.50
CA GLN A 232 -13.42 18.23 -2.05
C GLN A 232 -13.38 18.74 -0.59
N GLY A 233 -12.18 18.99 -0.04
CA GLY A 233 -12.03 19.53 1.31
C GLY A 233 -12.13 18.51 2.45
N THR A 234 -12.30 17.22 2.15
CA THR A 234 -12.34 16.16 3.18
C THR A 234 -10.95 15.54 3.41
N PHE A 235 -10.87 14.47 4.20
CA PHE A 235 -9.60 13.80 4.49
C PHE A 235 -9.03 13.11 3.25
N SER A 236 -7.72 12.91 3.23
CA SER A 236 -7.11 11.96 2.29
C SER A 236 -7.17 10.55 2.89
N THR A 237 -7.12 9.52 2.04
CA THR A 237 -6.97 8.14 2.54
C THR A 237 -5.71 8.01 3.40
N TYR A 238 -4.60 8.64 3.00
CA TYR A 238 -3.37 8.66 3.80
C TYR A 238 -3.57 9.24 5.19
N THR A 239 -4.34 10.35 5.31
CA THR A 239 -4.67 10.95 6.61
C THR A 239 -5.40 9.96 7.52
N LEU A 240 -6.36 9.20 7.00
CA LEU A 240 -7.09 8.19 7.77
C LEU A 240 -6.18 7.03 8.20
N ILE A 241 -5.23 6.62 7.36
CA ILE A 241 -4.24 5.60 7.71
C ILE A 241 -3.32 6.10 8.82
N LEU A 242 -2.89 7.36 8.80
CA LEU A 242 -2.10 7.93 9.90
C LEU A 242 -2.87 7.93 11.23
N GLN A 243 -4.18 8.20 11.21
CA GLN A 243 -5.02 8.09 12.42
C GLN A 243 -5.08 6.65 12.95
N LEU A 244 -5.20 5.67 12.05
CA LEU A 244 -5.14 4.24 12.42
C LEU A 244 -3.79 3.89 13.04
N VAL A 245 -2.69 4.28 12.40
CA VAL A 245 -1.33 3.99 12.90
C VAL A 245 -1.12 4.61 14.27
N TYR A 246 -1.52 5.87 14.45
CA TYR A 246 -1.46 6.54 15.75
C TYR A 246 -2.24 5.79 16.82
N LEU A 247 -3.48 5.37 16.51
CA LEU A 247 -4.30 4.56 17.42
C LEU A 247 -3.57 3.27 17.82
N LEU A 248 -2.91 2.59 16.87
CA LEU A 248 -2.20 1.33 17.11
C LEU A 248 -0.90 1.52 17.91
N GLN A 249 -0.25 2.68 17.79
CA GLN A 249 0.95 3.04 18.55
C GLN A 249 0.65 3.47 19.99
N THR A 250 -0.50 4.11 20.23
CA THR A 250 -0.82 4.76 21.52
C THR A 250 -1.78 3.96 22.41
N ARG A 251 -2.04 2.71 22.06
CA ARG A 251 -2.81 1.80 22.93
C ARG A 251 -2.05 1.57 24.23
N GLN A 252 -2.80 1.23 25.29
CA GLN A 252 -2.20 0.75 26.55
C GLN A 252 -1.20 -0.41 26.30
N ASN A 253 -1.53 -1.30 25.36
CA ASN A 253 -0.62 -2.30 24.82
C ASN A 253 -0.39 -1.98 23.32
N PRO A 254 0.70 -1.26 22.98
CA PRO A 254 1.02 -0.88 21.61
C PRO A 254 1.11 -2.08 20.67
N ILE A 255 0.54 -1.91 19.47
CA ILE A 255 0.60 -2.90 18.40
C ILE A 255 1.72 -2.59 17.42
N LEU A 256 1.99 -1.30 17.21
CA LEU A 256 3.07 -0.82 16.35
C LEU A 256 4.11 -0.05 17.17
N PRO A 257 5.39 -0.13 16.81
CA PRO A 257 6.43 0.73 17.38
C PRO A 257 6.22 2.19 16.97
N LEU A 258 6.80 3.12 17.74
CA LEU A 258 6.82 4.53 17.36
C LEU A 258 7.76 4.73 16.17
N TYR A 259 7.50 5.76 15.38
CA TYR A 259 8.32 6.09 14.21
C TYR A 259 9.80 6.33 14.55
N LYS A 260 10.06 7.02 15.67
CA LYS A 260 11.43 7.29 16.14
C LYS A 260 12.20 6.01 16.46
N ASP A 261 11.51 5.01 17.00
CA ASP A 261 12.15 3.75 17.34
C ASP A 261 12.53 2.98 16.06
N MET A 262 11.70 3.07 15.02
CA MET A 262 12.00 2.44 13.72
C MET A 262 13.21 3.07 13.00
N GLU A 263 13.40 4.40 13.10
CA GLU A 263 14.56 5.08 12.51
C GLU A 263 15.89 4.64 13.15
N LEU A 264 15.89 4.44 14.48
CA LEU A 264 17.08 4.02 15.22
C LEU A 264 17.59 2.63 14.81
N PHE A 265 16.68 1.71 14.48
CA PHE A 265 17.06 0.38 14.01
C PHE A 265 17.58 0.38 12.57
N ALA A 266 17.07 1.27 11.71
CA ALA A 266 17.55 1.39 10.34
C ALA A 266 19.00 1.90 10.28
N THR A 267 19.38 2.83 11.18
CA THR A 267 20.74 3.39 11.21
C THR A 267 21.76 2.48 11.88
N ALA A 268 21.33 1.53 12.71
CA ALA A 268 22.23 0.62 13.42
C ALA A 268 22.68 -0.59 12.59
N GLU A 269 22.03 -0.86 11.44
CA GLU A 269 22.43 -1.90 10.49
C GLU A 269 23.38 -1.40 9.39
N ASP A 270 23.57 -0.08 9.30
CA ASP A 270 24.47 0.58 8.35
C ASP A 270 25.86 0.90 8.95
N GLU A 271 26.13 0.49 10.20
CA GLU A 271 27.44 0.54 10.89
C GLU A 271 28.09 -0.85 11.01
#